data_AF-G4RBV3-F1
#
_entry.id   AF-G4RBV3-F1
#
_cell.length_a   1.000
_cell.length_b   1.000
_cell.length_c   1.000
_cell.angle_alpha   90.00
_cell.angle_beta   90.00
_cell.angle_gamma   90.00
#
_symmetry.space_group_name_H-M   'P 1'
#
loop_
_entity.id
_entity.type
_entity.pdbx_description
1 polymer ?
#
loop_
_entity_poly.entity_id
_entity_poly.type
_entity_poly.pdbx_seq_one_letter_code
_entity_poly.pdbx_strand_id
1 'polypeptide(L)'
;MALLAAPSPVLAVDPPYQGQMERLSEILGSLYMLTPLCGDRTTDWRGQMAELIDLDEPDDDRRARLAGAFNAGYEAYARFYRSCTPSAEIAITRLLTEGETLARDIHQRYAE
;
A
#
# COMPACT_ATOMS: atom_id res chain seq x y z
N MET A 1 -35.75 36.59 -7.93
CA MET A 1 -34.62 36.15 -7.07
C MET A 1 -34.21 34.77 -7.57
N ALA A 2 -33.18 34.69 -8.41
CA ALA A 2 -32.72 33.41 -8.97
C ALA A 2 -31.67 32.82 -8.02
N LEU A 3 -31.97 31.66 -7.42
CA LEU A 3 -30.97 30.87 -6.70
C LEU A 3 -30.04 30.23 -7.72
N LEU A 4 -28.77 30.66 -7.73
CA LEU A 4 -27.70 29.93 -8.38
C LEU A 4 -27.34 28.74 -7.47
N ALA A 5 -27.65 27.53 -7.92
CA ALA A 5 -27.13 26.32 -7.30
C ALA A 5 -25.62 26.25 -7.59
N ALA A 6 -24.80 26.23 -6.54
CA ALA A 6 -23.38 25.97 -6.67
C ALA A 6 -23.18 24.51 -7.13
N PRO A 7 -22.24 24.24 -8.05
CA PRO A 7 -21.93 22.87 -8.43
C PRO A 7 -21.37 22.12 -7.22
N SER A 8 -22.01 21.01 -6.84
CA SER A 8 -21.45 20.07 -5.87
C SER A 8 -20.14 19.50 -6.42
N PRO A 9 -19.08 19.38 -5.61
CA PRO A 9 -17.87 18.70 -6.05
C PRO A 9 -18.24 17.26 -6.42
N VAL A 10 -17.97 16.88 -7.66
CA VAL A 10 -18.03 15.48 -8.07
C VAL A 10 -16.79 14.85 -7.48
N LEU A 11 -16.96 14.07 -6.40
CA LEU A 11 -15.91 13.17 -5.96
C LEU A 11 -15.69 12.16 -7.09
N ALA A 12 -14.45 12.08 -7.60
CA ALA A 12 -14.07 10.98 -8.46
C ALA A 12 -14.37 9.69 -7.69
N VAL A 13 -15.11 8.79 -8.32
CA VAL A 13 -15.38 7.49 -7.72
C VAL A 13 -14.07 6.72 -7.78
N ASP A 14 -13.56 6.34 -6.61
CA ASP A 14 -12.36 5.51 -6.53
C ASP A 14 -12.53 4.24 -7.37
N PRO A 15 -11.45 3.76 -8.03
CA PRO A 15 -11.51 2.50 -8.72
C PRO A 15 -11.86 1.38 -7.73
N PRO A 16 -12.54 0.31 -8.20
CA PRO A 16 -12.97 -0.79 -7.33
C PRO A 16 -11.81 -1.50 -6.61
N TYR A 17 -10.58 -1.37 -7.10
CA TYR A 17 -9.37 -1.91 -6.48
C TYR A 17 -8.68 -0.98 -5.49
N GLN A 18 -9.12 0.27 -5.31
CA GLN A 18 -8.41 1.27 -4.49
C GLN A 18 -8.11 0.75 -3.08
N GLY A 19 -9.09 0.18 -2.39
CA GLY A 19 -8.87 -0.39 -1.05
C GLY A 19 -7.89 -1.57 -1.03
N GLN A 20 -7.85 -2.37 -2.09
CA GLN A 20 -6.87 -3.46 -2.23
C GLN A 20 -5.46 -2.91 -2.47
N MET A 21 -5.32 -1.83 -3.25
CA MET A 21 -4.05 -1.14 -3.46
C MET A 21 -3.54 -0.45 -2.19
N GLU A 22 -4.43 0.16 -1.40
CA GLU A 22 -4.06 0.72 -0.09
C GLU A 22 -3.57 -0.38 0.86
N ARG A 23 -4.25 -1.53 0.91
CA ARG A 23 -3.80 -2.67 1.71
C ARG A 23 -2.47 -3.24 1.23
N LEU A 24 -2.27 -3.37 -0.08
CA LEU A 24 -1.00 -3.79 -0.66
C LEU A 24 0.12 -2.81 -0.29
N SER A 25 -0.15 -1.51 -0.34
CA SER A 25 0.80 -0.46 0.04
C SER A 25 1.21 -0.56 1.52
N GLU A 26 0.25 -0.78 2.42
CA GLU A 26 0.52 -1.03 3.84
C GLU A 26 1.40 -2.26 4.07
N ILE A 27 1.15 -3.35 3.33
CA ILE A 27 1.96 -4.57 3.39
C ILE A 27 3.39 -4.30 2.93
N LEU A 28 3.58 -3.60 1.82
CA LEU A 28 4.91 -3.26 1.31
C LEU A 28 5.67 -2.35 2.28
N GLY A 29 5.00 -1.40 2.94
CA GLY A 29 5.60 -0.59 4.00
C GLY A 29 6.02 -1.42 5.22
N SER A 30 5.21 -2.41 5.59
CA SER A 30 5.52 -3.35 6.67
C SER A 30 6.73 -4.23 6.34
N LEU A 31 6.79 -4.75 5.10
CA LEU A 31 7.91 -5.54 4.60
C LEU A 31 9.20 -4.71 4.50
N TYR A 32 9.10 -3.46 4.05
CA TYR A 32 10.22 -2.51 4.04
C TYR A 32 10.84 -2.32 5.44
N MET A 33 10.02 -2.29 6.48
CA MET A 33 10.49 -2.21 7.86
C MET A 33 11.15 -3.52 8.33
N LEU A 34 10.46 -4.65 8.12
CA LEU A 34 10.80 -5.92 8.76
C LEU A 34 11.94 -6.69 8.07
N THR A 35 11.91 -6.77 6.74
CA THR A 35 12.80 -7.66 5.99
C THR A 35 14.30 -7.38 6.21
N PRO A 36 14.77 -6.12 6.34
CA PRO A 36 16.18 -5.83 6.64
C PRO A 36 16.63 -6.31 8.01
N LEU A 37 15.71 -6.44 8.98
CA LEU A 37 16.03 -6.97 10.30
C LEU A 37 16.33 -8.46 10.24
N CYS A 38 15.64 -9.20 9.36
CA CYS A 38 15.74 -10.65 9.20
C CYS A 38 16.62 -11.09 8.02
N GLY A 39 17.46 -10.18 7.50
CA GLY A 39 18.57 -10.52 6.60
C GLY A 39 18.36 -10.19 5.13
N ASP A 40 17.14 -9.90 4.68
CA ASP A 40 16.92 -9.40 3.31
C ASP A 40 17.08 -7.88 3.27
N ARG A 41 18.16 -7.42 2.64
CA ARG A 41 18.47 -6.00 2.45
C ARG A 41 18.47 -5.59 0.98
N THR A 42 18.15 -6.52 0.10
CA THR A 42 18.27 -6.34 -1.35
C THR A 42 16.95 -6.00 -2.00
N THR A 43 15.84 -6.46 -1.40
CA THR A 43 14.52 -6.18 -1.95
C THR A 43 14.13 -4.73 -1.69
N ASP A 44 13.95 -3.97 -2.78
CA ASP A 44 13.51 -2.58 -2.69
C ASP A 44 11.98 -2.47 -2.68
N TRP A 45 11.38 -2.77 -1.54
CA TRP A 45 9.92 -2.68 -1.35
C TRP A 45 9.38 -1.27 -1.55
N ARG A 46 10.16 -0.24 -1.21
CA ARG A 46 9.78 1.17 -1.42
C ARG A 46 9.75 1.50 -2.90
N GLY A 47 10.78 1.09 -3.64
CA GLY A 47 10.86 1.25 -5.10
C GLY A 47 9.71 0.54 -5.80
N GLN A 48 9.40 -0.70 -5.42
CA GLN A 48 8.26 -1.45 -5.97
C GLN A 48 6.93 -0.73 -5.74
N MET A 49 6.67 -0.21 -4.54
CA MET A 49 5.42 0.54 -4.31
C MET A 49 5.40 1.85 -5.10
N ALA A 50 6.53 2.55 -5.23
CA ALA A 50 6.61 3.76 -6.04
C ALA A 50 6.31 3.47 -7.53
N GLU A 51 6.87 2.40 -8.07
CA GLU A 51 6.59 1.95 -9.44
C GLU A 51 5.11 1.60 -9.63
N LEU A 52 4.49 0.90 -8.68
CA LEU A 52 3.05 0.59 -8.73
C LEU A 52 2.18 1.85 -8.70
N ILE A 53 2.51 2.84 -7.86
CA ILE A 53 1.79 4.13 -7.81
C ILE A 53 1.94 4.87 -9.14
N ASP A 54 3.13 4.86 -9.74
CA ASP A 54 3.36 5.56 -11.00
C ASP A 54 2.64 4.89 -12.17
N LEU A 55 2.53 3.54 -12.17
CA LEU A 55 1.74 2.79 -13.15
C LEU A 55 0.22 2.97 -12.99
N ASP A 56 -0.26 3.17 -11.77
CA ASP A 56 -1.69 3.39 -11.46
C ASP A 56 -2.17 4.80 -11.87
N GLU A 57 -1.24 5.72 -12.12
CA GLU A 57 -1.51 7.14 -12.44
C GLU A 57 -2.63 7.79 -11.60
N PRO A 58 -2.61 7.68 -10.25
CA PRO A 58 -3.67 8.21 -9.40
C PRO A 58 -3.64 9.75 -9.36
N ASP A 59 -4.80 10.34 -9.08
CA ASP A 59 -4.87 11.75 -8.68
C ASP A 59 -4.15 11.98 -7.33
N ASP A 60 -3.98 13.26 -6.96
CA ASP A 60 -3.21 13.65 -5.77
C ASP A 60 -3.78 13.06 -4.47
N ASP A 61 -5.10 12.94 -4.37
CA ASP A 61 -5.78 12.42 -3.19
C ASP A 61 -5.53 10.90 -3.05
N ARG A 62 -5.74 10.14 -4.12
CA ARG A 62 -5.42 8.70 -4.17
C ARG A 62 -3.94 8.44 -3.93
N ARG A 63 -3.05 9.23 -4.54
CA ARG A 63 -1.59 9.14 -4.31
C ARG A 63 -1.24 9.34 -2.85
N ALA A 64 -1.83 10.35 -2.19
CA ALA A 64 -1.61 10.63 -0.79
C ALA A 64 -2.10 9.48 0.11
N ARG A 65 -3.24 8.85 -0.19
CA ARG A 65 -3.73 7.68 0.55
C ARG A 65 -2.82 6.48 0.40
N LEU A 66 -2.35 6.18 -0.82
CA LEU A 66 -1.40 5.09 -1.06
C LEU A 66 -0.09 5.30 -0.30
N ALA A 67 0.49 6.50 -0.35
CA ALA A 67 1.69 6.84 0.42
C ALA A 67 1.44 6.79 1.93
N GLY A 68 0.27 7.25 2.38
CA GLY A 68 -0.16 7.18 3.77
C GLY A 68 -0.25 5.74 4.29
N ALA A 69 -0.84 4.83 3.50
CA ALA A 69 -0.95 3.42 3.82
C ALA A 69 0.43 2.75 3.95
N PHE A 70 1.36 3.03 3.02
CA PHE A 70 2.76 2.57 3.13
C PHE A 70 3.40 3.00 4.45
N ASN A 71 3.29 4.29 4.76
CA ASN A 71 3.85 4.86 5.98
C ASN A 71 3.22 4.25 7.23
N ALA A 72 1.91 4.00 7.21
CA ALA A 72 1.20 3.35 8.31
C ALA A 72 1.72 1.93 8.56
N GLY A 73 1.93 1.13 7.51
CA GLY A 73 2.51 -0.21 7.63
C GLY A 73 3.94 -0.21 8.18
N TYR A 74 4.77 0.72 7.71
CA TYR A 74 6.12 0.91 8.26
C TYR A 74 6.08 1.24 9.77
N GLU A 75 5.27 2.23 10.15
CA GLU A 75 5.13 2.69 11.53
C GLU A 75 4.56 1.61 12.47
N ALA A 76 3.67 0.76 11.96
CA ALA A 76 3.07 -0.34 12.72
C ALA A 76 4.12 -1.31 13.28
N TYR A 77 5.22 -1.54 12.55
CA TYR A 77 6.30 -2.44 12.99
C TYR A 77 7.50 -1.69 13.58
N ALA A 78 7.79 -0.46 13.10
CA ALA A 78 8.90 0.39 13.56
C ALA A 78 8.94 0.61 15.09
N ARG A 79 7.77 0.60 15.72
CA ARG A 79 7.61 0.81 17.16
C ARG A 79 8.04 -0.38 18.01
N PHE A 80 7.95 -1.60 17.48
CA PHE A 80 8.11 -2.82 18.27
C PHE A 80 9.38 -3.61 17.94
N TYR A 81 9.88 -3.50 16.71
CA TYR A 81 11.00 -4.29 16.24
C TYR A 81 12.26 -3.45 16.05
N ARG A 82 13.38 -3.96 16.55
CA ARG A 82 14.74 -3.41 16.35
C ARG A 82 15.76 -4.46 15.92
N SER A 83 15.36 -5.72 15.96
CA SER A 83 16.14 -6.90 15.56
C SER A 83 15.17 -7.95 15.05
N CYS A 84 15.67 -8.95 14.32
CA CYS A 84 14.83 -10.08 13.93
C CYS A 84 14.41 -10.88 15.17
N THR A 85 13.14 -11.24 15.23
CA THR A 85 12.60 -12.14 16.25
C THR A 85 11.76 -13.22 15.54
N PRO A 86 11.43 -14.34 16.21
CA PRO A 86 10.54 -15.33 15.63
C PRO A 86 9.17 -14.75 15.22
N SER A 87 8.66 -13.77 15.96
CA SER A 87 7.41 -13.09 15.60
C SER A 87 7.55 -12.19 14.38
N ALA A 88 8.73 -11.59 14.14
CA ALA A 88 9.02 -10.82 12.94
C ALA A 88 9.06 -11.73 11.69
N GLU A 89 9.70 -12.89 11.78
CA GLU A 89 9.75 -13.86 10.66
C GLU A 89 8.34 -14.37 10.30
N ILE A 90 7.51 -14.67 11.30
CA ILE A 90 6.11 -15.06 11.11
C ILE A 90 5.32 -13.92 10.46
N ALA A 91 5.52 -12.67 10.90
CA ALA A 91 4.86 -11.51 10.32
C ALA A 91 5.25 -11.33 8.84
N ILE A 92 6.55 -11.39 8.51
CA ILE A 92 7.04 -11.33 7.13
C ILE A 92 6.37 -12.41 6.27
N THR A 93 6.35 -13.66 6.74
CA THR A 93 5.75 -14.78 5.99
C THR A 93 4.27 -14.53 5.70
N ARG A 94 3.51 -14.02 6.68
CA ARG A 94 2.09 -13.71 6.51
C ARG A 94 1.86 -12.55 5.54
N LEU A 95 2.65 -11.48 5.68
CA LEU A 95 2.59 -10.30 4.83
C LEU A 95 2.92 -10.65 3.37
N LEU A 96 3.90 -11.51 3.11
CA LEU A 96 4.23 -11.98 1.77
C LEU A 96 3.06 -12.75 1.15
N THR A 97 2.47 -13.71 1.88
CA THR A 97 1.31 -14.48 1.41
C THR A 97 0.11 -13.59 1.09
N GLU A 98 -0.18 -12.62 1.96
CA GLU A 98 -1.28 -11.68 1.76
C GLU A 98 -1.02 -10.75 0.58
N GLY A 99 0.17 -10.14 0.50
CA GLY A 99 0.57 -9.24 -0.58
C GLY A 99 0.54 -9.93 -1.94
N GLU A 100 1.03 -11.16 -2.03
CA GLU A 100 1.00 -11.97 -3.25
C GLU A 100 -0.45 -12.27 -3.69
N THR A 101 -1.34 -12.52 -2.73
CA THR A 101 -2.78 -12.75 -3.00
C THR A 101 -3.44 -11.47 -3.51
N LEU A 102 -3.23 -10.33 -2.85
CA LEU A 102 -3.78 -9.04 -3.27
C LEU A 102 -3.27 -8.63 -4.66
N ALA A 103 -1.97 -8.73 -4.92
CA ALA A 103 -1.39 -8.39 -6.21
C ALA A 103 -1.99 -9.23 -7.34
N ARG A 104 -2.15 -10.54 -7.12
CA ARG A 104 -2.82 -11.43 -8.08
C ARG A 104 -4.28 -11.08 -8.29
N ASP A 105 -5.03 -10.87 -7.22
CA ASP A 105 -6.46 -10.58 -7.31
C ASP A 105 -6.73 -9.25 -8.02
N ILE A 106 -5.90 -8.24 -7.77
CA ILE A 106 -5.96 -6.96 -8.48
C ILE A 106 -5.68 -7.18 -9.97
N HIS A 107 -4.57 -7.85 -10.30
CA HIS A 107 -4.18 -8.09 -11.68
C HIS A 107 -5.24 -8.90 -12.45
N GLN A 108 -5.72 -10.01 -11.88
CA GLN A 108 -6.69 -10.89 -12.55
C GLN A 108 -8.05 -10.23 -12.83
N ARG A 109 -8.43 -9.24 -12.02
CA ARG A 109 -9.76 -8.61 -12.10
C ARG A 109 -9.75 -7.27 -12.82
N TYR A 110 -8.61 -6.59 -12.84
CA TYR A 110 -8.55 -5.19 -13.27
C TYR A 110 -7.38 -4.85 -14.21
N ALA A 111 -6.49 -5.80 -14.53
CA ALA A 111 -5.54 -5.59 -15.61
C ALA A 111 -6.22 -5.82 -16.96
N GLU A 112 -6.41 -4.75 -17.73
CA GLU A 112 -6.80 -4.79 -19.15
C GLU A 112 -5.58 -4.73 -20.06
#